data_AF-A0A0H2ZTU3-F1
#
_entry.id   AF-A0A0H2ZTU3-F1
#
_cell.length_a   1.000
_cell.length_b   1.000
_cell.length_c   1.000
_cell.angle_alpha   90.00
_cell.angle_beta   90.00
_cell.angle_gamma   90.00
#
_symmetry.space_group_name_H-M   'P 1'
#
loop_
_entity.id
_entity.type
_entity.pdbx_description
1 polymer ?
#
loop_
_entity_poly.entity_id
_entity_poly.type
_entity_poly.pdbx_seq_one_letter_code
_entity_poly.pdbx_strand_id
1 'polypeptide(L)'
;MRNPIAPPQARAQVIAAARDIVQALHAEVTEANFSYESCNDQGEAPFRGVVNLSFWMPGVPHNQAVDPQAVIKGLVADGWSTDSDFVSHGATLKKNGVIVILTIAPQAGPSTVYHRHVGADINGECRDTTDHRTDGSTSPVDVSKEIQPQ
;
A
#
# COMPACT_ATOMS: atom_id res chain seq x y z
N MET A 1 -12.90 -0.84 -21.33
CA MET A 1 -12.29 -1.71 -20.30
C MET A 1 -12.37 -3.15 -20.75
N ARG A 2 -11.31 -3.94 -20.69
CA ARG A 2 -11.38 -5.39 -20.92
C ARG A 2 -11.30 -6.08 -19.56
N ASN A 3 -12.24 -6.98 -19.29
CA ASN A 3 -12.31 -7.80 -18.06
C ASN A 3 -12.57 -6.99 -16.76
N PRO A 4 -13.76 -6.39 -16.56
CA PRO A 4 -14.08 -5.73 -15.29
C PRO A 4 -14.03 -6.71 -14.12
N ILE A 5 -13.76 -6.21 -12.92
CA ILE A 5 -13.81 -6.98 -11.66
C ILE A 5 -14.90 -6.41 -10.75
N ALA A 6 -15.45 -7.25 -9.88
CA ALA A 6 -16.41 -6.79 -8.88
C ALA A 6 -15.70 -6.06 -7.72
N PRO A 7 -16.36 -5.13 -7.01
CA PRO A 7 -15.75 -4.42 -5.88
C PRO A 7 -15.10 -5.32 -4.83
N PRO A 8 -15.73 -6.42 -4.37
CA PRO A 8 -15.07 -7.33 -3.42
C PRO A 8 -13.76 -7.92 -3.95
N GLN A 9 -13.64 -8.13 -5.26
CA GLN A 9 -12.42 -8.61 -5.89
C GLN A 9 -11.33 -7.52 -5.93
N ALA A 10 -11.70 -6.28 -6.22
CA ALA A 10 -10.79 -5.13 -6.16
C ALA A 10 -10.25 -4.92 -4.73
N ARG A 11 -11.10 -5.02 -3.71
CA ARG A 11 -10.69 -5.01 -2.30
C ARG A 11 -9.75 -6.18 -1.96
N ALA A 12 -10.14 -7.40 -2.33
CA ALA A 12 -9.34 -8.59 -2.01
C ALA A 12 -7.93 -8.52 -2.60
N GLN A 13 -7.77 -7.93 -3.80
CA GLN A 13 -6.47 -7.74 -4.43
C GLN A 13 -5.50 -6.93 -3.56
N VAL A 14 -5.93 -5.77 -3.05
CA VAL A 14 -5.06 -4.91 -2.23
C VAL A 14 -4.88 -5.41 -0.79
N ILE A 15 -5.89 -6.06 -0.20
CA ILE A 15 -5.75 -6.70 1.12
C ILE A 15 -4.74 -7.86 1.05
N ALA A 16 -4.77 -8.67 -0.01
CA ALA A 16 -3.79 -9.72 -0.21
C ALA A 16 -2.37 -9.16 -0.39
N ALA A 17 -2.21 -8.10 -1.18
CA ALA A 17 -0.91 -7.44 -1.36
C ALA A 17 -0.38 -6.81 -0.06
N ALA A 18 -1.25 -6.21 0.75
CA ALA A 18 -0.86 -5.67 2.05
C ALA A 18 -0.36 -6.77 3.00
N ARG A 19 -1.03 -7.91 3.06
CA ARG A 19 -0.57 -9.08 3.83
C ARG A 19 0.78 -9.60 3.33
N ASP A 20 0.96 -9.69 2.01
CA ASP A 20 2.19 -10.13 1.36
C ASP A 20 3.37 -9.23 1.73
N ILE A 21 3.19 -7.89 1.71
CA ILE A 21 4.20 -6.91 2.15
C ILE A 21 4.56 -7.11 3.63
N VAL A 22 3.56 -7.23 4.51
CA VAL A 22 3.79 -7.38 5.95
C VAL A 22 4.52 -8.69 6.24
N GLN A 23 4.17 -9.78 5.56
CA GLN A 23 4.85 -11.07 5.68
C GLN A 23 6.28 -11.00 5.17
N ALA A 24 6.51 -10.46 3.96
CA ALA A 24 7.83 -10.36 3.33
C ALA A 24 8.83 -9.55 4.17
N LEU A 25 8.34 -8.52 4.88
CA LEU A 25 9.17 -7.63 5.68
C LEU A 25 9.16 -7.96 7.18
N HIS A 26 8.39 -8.96 7.60
CA HIS A 26 8.09 -9.23 9.02
C HIS A 26 7.68 -7.96 9.78
N ALA A 27 6.87 -7.13 9.13
CA ALA A 27 6.55 -5.80 9.57
C ALA A 27 5.49 -5.79 10.69
N GLU A 28 5.63 -4.85 11.62
CA GLU A 28 4.60 -4.57 12.63
C GLU A 28 3.69 -3.44 12.13
N VAL A 29 2.43 -3.78 11.84
CA VAL A 29 1.43 -2.84 11.33
C VAL A 29 1.06 -1.81 12.40
N THR A 30 1.17 -0.53 12.06
CA THR A 30 0.72 0.58 12.93
C THR A 30 -0.63 1.12 12.53
N GLU A 31 -0.89 1.18 11.22
CA GLU A 31 -2.14 1.67 10.64
C GLU A 31 -2.35 1.00 9.29
N ALA A 32 -3.60 0.66 8.97
CA ALA A 32 -3.96 0.26 7.62
C ALA A 32 -5.40 0.65 7.33
N ASN A 33 -5.60 1.48 6.31
CA ASN A 33 -6.93 1.92 5.89
C ASN A 33 -7.20 1.53 4.44
N PHE A 34 -8.43 1.09 4.16
CA PHE A 34 -8.90 0.73 2.83
C PHE A 34 -9.95 1.73 2.33
N SER A 35 -9.90 2.07 1.04
CA SER A 35 -10.96 2.79 0.34
C SER A 35 -11.03 2.38 -1.14
N TYR A 36 -12.12 2.73 -1.81
CA TYR A 36 -12.15 2.78 -3.28
C TYR A 36 -11.73 4.16 -3.78
N GLU A 37 -10.91 4.19 -4.82
CA GLU A 37 -10.43 5.44 -5.45
C GLU A 37 -10.72 5.41 -6.95
N SER A 38 -11.21 6.52 -7.48
CA SER A 38 -11.35 6.72 -8.92
C SER A 38 -9.97 6.72 -9.58
N CYS A 39 -9.85 6.05 -10.72
CA CYS A 39 -8.61 6.05 -11.48
C CYS A 39 -8.45 7.23 -12.45
N ASN A 40 -9.36 8.20 -12.39
CA ASN A 40 -9.33 9.41 -13.21
C ASN A 40 -9.70 10.65 -12.39
N ASP A 41 -9.35 11.81 -12.94
CA ASP A 41 -9.55 13.12 -12.31
C ASP A 41 -11.02 13.55 -12.25
N GLN A 42 -11.92 12.88 -12.99
CA GLN A 42 -13.36 13.15 -12.96
C GLN A 42 -14.04 12.51 -11.74
N GLY A 43 -13.34 11.63 -11.01
CA GLY A 43 -13.92 10.90 -9.89
C GLY A 43 -14.89 9.79 -10.33
N GLU A 44 -14.85 9.38 -11.59
CA GLU A 44 -15.78 8.41 -12.19
C GLU A 44 -15.12 7.04 -12.38
N ALA A 45 -15.92 6.01 -12.65
CA ALA A 45 -15.39 4.69 -12.97
C ALA A 45 -14.38 4.71 -14.15
N PRO A 46 -13.34 3.86 -14.16
CA PRO A 46 -13.09 2.79 -13.20
C PRO A 46 -12.55 3.26 -11.86
N PHE A 47 -12.92 2.52 -10.83
CA PHE A 47 -12.31 2.56 -9.51
C PHE A 47 -11.25 1.45 -9.36
N ARG A 48 -10.41 1.62 -8.34
CA ARG A 48 -9.51 0.60 -7.78
C ARG A 48 -9.72 0.52 -6.28
N GLY A 49 -9.36 -0.63 -5.68
CA GLY A 49 -9.10 -0.68 -4.25
C GLY A 49 -7.77 -0.01 -3.93
N VAL A 50 -7.69 0.65 -2.77
CA VAL A 50 -6.46 1.24 -2.23
C VAL A 50 -6.31 0.83 -0.78
N VAL A 51 -5.09 0.48 -0.36
CA VAL A 51 -4.71 0.38 1.05
C VAL A 51 -3.57 1.35 1.32
N ASN A 52 -3.76 2.26 2.27
CA ASN A 52 -2.65 3.03 2.85
C ASN A 52 -2.18 2.30 4.11
N LEU A 53 -0.97 1.75 4.04
CA LEU A 53 -0.38 0.93 5.09
C LEU A 53 0.80 1.67 5.75
N SER A 54 0.84 1.68 7.07
CA SER A 54 1.98 2.16 7.86
C SER A 54 2.50 1.04 8.75
N PHE A 55 3.82 0.91 8.85
CA PHE A 55 4.43 -0.14 9.67
C PHE A 55 5.81 0.20 10.21
N TRP A 56 6.17 -0.49 11.29
CA TRP A 56 7.51 -0.56 11.82
C TRP A 56 8.28 -1.73 11.20
N MET A 57 9.50 -1.44 10.77
CA MET A 57 10.48 -2.44 10.37
C MET A 57 11.11 -3.13 11.60
N PRO A 58 11.18 -4.47 11.63
CA PRO A 58 11.75 -5.21 12.75
C PRO A 58 13.24 -4.92 12.93
N GLY A 59 13.70 -4.86 14.17
CA GLY A 59 15.12 -4.65 14.50
C GLY A 59 15.63 -3.22 14.30
N VAL A 60 14.77 -2.29 13.87
CA VAL A 60 15.09 -0.86 13.76
C VAL A 60 14.46 -0.12 14.95
N PRO A 61 15.21 0.66 15.73
CA PRO A 61 14.62 1.48 16.80
C PRO A 61 13.64 2.52 16.24
N HIS A 62 12.51 2.74 16.90
CA HIS A 62 11.44 3.67 16.45
C HIS A 62 11.87 5.15 16.36
N ASN A 63 13.08 5.49 16.78
CA ASN A 63 13.68 6.82 16.66
C ASN A 63 14.79 6.87 15.61
N GLN A 64 14.88 5.86 14.74
CA GLN A 64 15.86 5.79 13.65
C GLN A 64 15.15 5.56 12.31
N ALA A 65 15.69 6.15 11.25
CA ALA A 65 15.23 5.85 9.90
C ALA A 65 15.69 4.44 9.50
N VAL A 66 14.87 3.73 8.74
CA VAL A 66 15.26 2.48 8.09
C VAL A 66 16.04 2.75 6.81
N ASP A 67 16.95 1.84 6.44
CA ASP A 67 17.56 1.83 5.11
C ASP A 67 16.52 1.53 4.02
N PRO A 68 16.25 2.47 3.08
CA PRO A 68 15.31 2.25 1.97
C PRO A 68 15.64 1.01 1.14
N GLN A 69 16.93 0.70 0.95
CA GLN A 69 17.35 -0.44 0.12
C GLN A 69 17.05 -1.78 0.80
N ALA A 70 17.09 -1.85 2.13
CA ALA A 70 16.70 -3.05 2.86
C ALA A 70 15.22 -3.38 2.64
N VAL A 71 14.34 -2.36 2.69
CA VAL A 71 12.90 -2.50 2.44
C VAL A 71 12.64 -3.01 1.01
N ILE A 72 13.24 -2.35 0.01
CA ILE A 72 13.07 -2.72 -1.40
C ILE A 72 13.57 -4.15 -1.66
N LYS A 73 14.76 -4.50 -1.15
CA LYS A 73 15.33 -5.84 -1.32
C LYS A 73 14.48 -6.93 -0.67
N GLY A 74 13.90 -6.67 0.50
CA GLY A 74 12.99 -7.59 1.17
C GLY A 74 11.77 -7.92 0.31
N LEU A 75 11.13 -6.89 -0.26
CA LEU A 75 10.00 -7.08 -1.18
C LEU A 75 10.43 -7.79 -2.47
N VAL A 76 11.57 -7.42 -3.06
CA VAL A 76 12.08 -8.08 -4.27
C VAL A 76 12.39 -9.55 -4.05
N ALA A 77 12.93 -9.92 -2.88
CA ALA A 77 13.17 -11.31 -2.51
C ALA A 77 11.86 -12.13 -2.44
N ASP A 78 10.73 -11.48 -2.19
CA ASP A 78 9.39 -12.08 -2.22
C ASP A 78 8.68 -11.95 -3.59
N GLY A 79 9.44 -11.61 -4.64
CA GLY A 79 8.93 -11.61 -6.02
C GLY A 79 8.24 -10.31 -6.46
N TRP A 80 8.33 -9.25 -5.68
CA TRP A 80 8.02 -7.90 -6.18
C TRP A 80 9.07 -7.45 -7.19
N SER A 81 8.66 -6.66 -8.18
CA SER A 81 9.57 -6.06 -9.15
C SER A 81 9.59 -4.56 -8.99
N THR A 82 10.77 -3.94 -8.96
CA THR A 82 10.90 -2.48 -9.02
C THR A 82 10.34 -1.95 -10.34
N ASP A 83 9.65 -0.82 -10.30
CA ASP A 83 9.16 -0.12 -11.48
C ASP A 83 9.75 1.29 -11.53
N SER A 84 10.83 1.44 -12.30
CA SER A 84 11.51 2.73 -12.47
C SER A 84 10.80 3.65 -13.47
N ASP A 85 9.91 3.10 -14.31
CA ASP A 85 9.20 3.86 -15.33
C ASP A 85 7.96 4.55 -14.74
N PHE A 86 7.53 4.13 -13.56
CA PHE A 86 6.46 4.77 -12.81
C PHE A 86 6.95 6.05 -12.14
N VAL A 87 6.44 7.20 -12.61
CA VAL A 87 6.78 8.52 -12.06
C VAL A 87 6.03 8.74 -10.74
N SER A 88 6.73 8.65 -9.62
CA SER A 88 6.21 8.99 -8.28
C SER A 88 7.29 9.62 -7.41
N HIS A 89 6.90 10.11 -6.23
CA HIS A 89 7.83 10.67 -5.25
C HIS A 89 8.55 9.60 -4.40
N GLY A 90 8.20 8.32 -4.57
CA GLY A 90 8.69 7.20 -3.77
C GLY A 90 9.19 6.03 -4.62
N ALA A 91 9.85 5.07 -3.98
CA ALA A 91 10.22 3.83 -4.68
C ALA A 91 8.95 3.06 -5.04
N THR A 92 8.80 2.68 -6.31
CA THR A 92 7.61 1.98 -6.80
C THR A 92 7.92 0.53 -7.09
N LEU A 93 7.05 -0.38 -6.66
CA LEU A 93 7.13 -1.82 -6.92
C LEU A 93 5.80 -2.34 -7.47
N LYS A 94 5.86 -3.46 -8.19
CA LYS A 94 4.69 -4.14 -8.75
C LYS A 94 4.72 -5.65 -8.55
N LYS A 95 3.53 -6.23 -8.32
CA LYS A 95 3.29 -7.68 -8.25
C LYS A 95 1.82 -7.94 -8.57
N ASN A 96 1.52 -8.89 -9.46
CA ASN A 96 0.14 -9.32 -9.78
C ASN A 96 -0.85 -8.19 -10.11
N GLY A 97 -0.41 -7.19 -10.88
CA GLY A 97 -1.26 -6.04 -11.27
C GLY A 97 -1.42 -4.97 -10.19
N VAL A 98 -0.90 -5.18 -8.98
CA VAL A 98 -0.85 -4.19 -7.90
C VAL A 98 0.41 -3.35 -8.00
N ILE A 99 0.27 -2.05 -7.75
CA ILE A 99 1.36 -1.08 -7.64
C ILE A 99 1.48 -0.66 -6.18
N VAL A 100 2.71 -0.61 -5.67
CA VAL A 100 3.03 -0.12 -4.33
C VAL A 100 3.99 1.04 -4.45
N ILE A 101 3.65 2.16 -3.80
CA ILE A 101 4.53 3.33 -3.71
C ILE A 101 4.99 3.45 -2.26
N LEU A 102 6.30 3.39 -2.02
CA LEU A 102 6.88 3.45 -0.69
C LEU A 102 7.24 4.88 -0.30
N THR A 103 6.82 5.27 0.90
CA THR A 103 7.26 6.48 1.59
C THR A 103 8.07 6.08 2.82
N ILE A 104 9.40 6.26 2.76
CA ILE A 104 10.29 5.99 3.89
C ILE A 104 10.35 7.21 4.80
N ALA A 105 10.26 7.00 6.11
CA ALA A 105 10.40 8.08 7.08
C ALA A 105 11.79 8.74 6.90
N PRO A 106 11.85 10.08 6.73
CA PRO A 106 13.11 10.76 6.46
C PRO A 106 14.03 10.69 7.67
N GLN A 107 15.35 10.69 7.45
CA GLN A 107 16.29 10.89 8.57
C GLN A 107 15.99 12.21 9.27
N ALA A 108 15.78 12.13 10.58
CA ALA A 108 15.37 13.26 11.38
C ALA A 108 16.33 13.48 12.55
N GLY A 109 16.31 14.70 13.09
CA GLY A 109 17.19 15.09 14.19
C GLY A 109 16.87 14.33 15.49
N PRO A 110 17.74 14.44 16.51
CA PRO A 110 17.67 13.65 17.75
C PRO A 110 16.38 13.84 18.58
N SER A 111 15.53 14.81 18.26
CA SER A 111 14.26 15.08 18.94
C SER A 111 13.03 14.55 18.19
N THR A 112 13.19 13.94 17.02
CA THR A 112 12.05 13.45 16.22
C THR A 112 11.64 12.04 16.65
N VAL A 113 10.35 11.89 16.95
CA VAL A 113 9.72 10.58 17.16
C VAL A 113 9.01 10.21 15.87
N TYR A 114 9.35 9.06 15.29
CA TYR A 114 8.63 8.56 14.13
C TYR A 114 7.26 7.98 14.56
N HIS A 115 6.31 7.99 13.64
CA HIS A 115 5.03 7.28 13.81
C HIS A 115 4.99 5.95 13.03
N ARG A 116 5.96 5.76 12.11
CA ARG A 116 6.19 4.56 11.30
C ARG A 116 7.61 4.63 10.72
N HIS A 117 8.18 3.49 10.32
CA HIS A 117 9.39 3.49 9.47
C HIS A 117 9.03 3.65 8.00
N VAL A 118 7.93 3.02 7.57
CA VAL A 118 7.52 2.95 6.17
C VAL A 118 6.01 3.18 6.07
N GLY A 119 5.62 4.05 5.14
CA GLY A 119 4.28 4.07 4.55
C GLY A 119 4.29 3.40 3.18
N ALA A 120 3.21 2.72 2.82
CA ALA A 120 3.02 2.08 1.53
C ALA A 120 1.62 2.38 1.00
N ASP A 121 1.55 3.01 -0.17
CA ASP A 121 0.30 3.21 -0.91
C ASP A 121 0.13 2.05 -1.88
N ILE A 122 -0.82 1.17 -1.58
CA ILE A 122 -1.04 -0.10 -2.28
C ILE A 122 -2.26 0.06 -3.18
N ASN A 123 -2.02 0.16 -4.48
CA ASN A 123 -3.01 0.47 -5.49
C ASN A 123 -3.35 -0.77 -6.32
N GLY A 124 -4.62 -1.18 -6.31
CA GLY A 124 -5.12 -2.26 -7.15
C GLY A 124 -5.30 -1.86 -8.62
N GLU A 125 -5.83 -2.80 -9.41
CA GLU A 125 -6.13 -2.54 -10.81
C GLU A 125 -7.36 -1.63 -10.99
N CYS A 126 -7.30 -0.72 -11.96
CA CYS A 126 -8.39 0.14 -12.39
C CYS A 126 -9.42 -0.61 -13.24
N ARG A 127 -10.14 -1.55 -12.63
CA ARG A 127 -11.05 -2.50 -13.32
C ARG A 127 -12.42 -2.61 -12.67
N ASP A 128 -12.66 -1.94 -11.55
CA ASP A 128 -13.98 -1.88 -10.94
C ASP A 128 -14.83 -0.82 -11.65
N THR A 129 -15.93 -1.24 -12.27
CA THR A 129 -16.83 -0.32 -12.99
C THR A 129 -18.01 0.18 -12.14
N THR A 130 -18.05 -0.18 -10.86
CA THR A 130 -19.10 0.26 -9.93
C THR A 130 -18.90 1.74 -9.59
N ASP A 131 -19.99 2.49 -9.48
CA ASP A 131 -19.94 3.89 -9.07
C ASP A 131 -19.98 4.00 -7.54
N HIS A 132 -18.84 4.29 -6.93
CA HIS A 132 -18.68 4.41 -5.48
C HIS A 132 -18.90 5.83 -4.94
N ARG A 133 -19.25 6.81 -5.79
CA ARG A 133 -19.31 8.22 -5.37
C ARG A 133 -20.37 8.51 -4.30
N THR A 134 -21.36 7.63 -4.15
CA THR A 134 -22.53 7.88 -3.29
C THR A 134 -22.77 6.80 -2.24
N ASP A 135 -22.02 5.69 -2.25
CA ASP A 135 -22.20 4.58 -1.31
C ASP A 135 -21.33 4.70 -0.03
N GLY A 136 -20.52 5.76 0.05
CA GLY A 136 -19.64 6.06 1.18
C GLY A 136 -18.33 5.26 1.19
N SER A 137 -18.13 4.33 0.25
CA SER A 137 -16.98 3.42 0.25
C SER A 137 -15.66 4.04 -0.25
N THR A 138 -15.71 5.30 -0.71
CA THR A 138 -14.53 6.14 -0.94
C THR A 138 -13.95 6.69 0.36
N SER A 139 -14.70 6.64 1.47
CA SER A 139 -14.19 6.97 2.80
C SER A 139 -13.30 5.83 3.32
N PRO A 140 -12.11 6.13 3.86
CA PRO A 140 -11.25 5.09 4.40
C PRO A 140 -11.87 4.37 5.59
N VAL A 141 -11.68 3.05 5.66
CA VAL A 141 -12.05 2.20 6.80
C VAL A 141 -10.83 1.43 7.31
N ASP A 142 -10.72 1.30 8.63
CA ASP A 142 -9.63 0.54 9.26
C ASP A 142 -9.72 -0.94 8.88
N VAL A 143 -8.61 -1.47 8.35
CA VAL A 143 -8.41 -2.86 7.95
C VAL A 143 -7.16 -3.46 8.60
N SER A 144 -6.59 -2.81 9.62
CA SER A 144 -5.38 -3.27 10.32
C SER A 144 -5.49 -4.73 10.80
N LYS A 145 -6.63 -5.10 11.38
CA LYS A 145 -6.92 -6.47 11.85
C LYS A 145 -6.99 -7.51 10.72
N GLU A 146 -7.27 -7.08 9.50
CA GLU A 146 -7.29 -7.99 8.34
C GLU A 146 -5.90 -8.21 7.77
N ILE A 147 -4.95 -7.31 8.01
CA ILE A 147 -3.62 -7.34 7.36
C ILE A 147 -2.55 -7.97 8.26
N GLN A 148 -2.77 -8.00 9.57
CA GLN A 148 -1.84 -8.63 10.51
C GLN A 148 -1.56 -10.10 10.13
N PRO A 149 -0.30 -10.58 10.25
CA PRO A 149 0.01 -12.00 10.08
C PRO A 149 -0.80 -12.82 11.08
N GLN A 150 -1.37 -13.96 10.64
CA GLN A 150 -1.97 -14.95 11.52
C GLN A 150 -0.91 -15.76 12.27
#